data_AF-A0A8I0LDS5-F1
#
_entry.id   AF-A0A8I0LDS5-F1
#
_cell.length_a   1.000
_cell.length_b   1.000
_cell.length_c   1.000
_cell.angle_alpha   90.00
_cell.angle_beta   90.00
_cell.angle_gamma   90.00
#
_symmetry.space_group_name_H-M   'P 1'
#
loop_
_entity.id
_entity.type
_entity.pdbx_description
1 polymer ?
#
loop_
_entity_poly.entity_id
_entity_poly.type
_entity_poly.pdbx_seq_one_letter_code
_entity_poly.pdbx_strand_id
1 'polypeptide(L)'
;PETGYARGRHADGTWIEPFDPFASTSFICEGTPYHYTWYAPQDIAGLIRHMGGKERFINRLDNFFEGNYYWHGNEPGHHIA
;
A
#
# COMPACT_ATOMS: atom_id res chain seq x y z
N PRO A 1 7.09 10.07 -1.40
CA PRO A 1 6.07 10.98 -0.79
C PRO A 1 6.02 10.75 0.73
N GLU A 2 5.55 11.74 1.49
CA GLU A 2 5.67 11.80 2.95
C GLU A 2 5.16 10.56 3.70
N THR A 3 3.99 10.03 3.32
CA THR A 3 3.42 8.83 3.97
C THR A 3 3.94 7.52 3.39
N GLY A 4 4.34 7.50 2.12
CA GLY A 4 4.75 6.29 1.42
C GLY A 4 3.63 5.30 1.08
N TYR A 5 2.36 5.64 1.30
CA TYR A 5 1.19 4.78 1.05
C TYR A 5 0.26 5.39 -0.01
N ALA A 6 -0.52 4.54 -0.68
CA ALA A 6 -1.68 4.99 -1.43
C ALA A 6 -2.61 5.80 -0.52
N ARG A 7 -3.16 6.91 -1.01
CA ARG A 7 -3.98 7.81 -0.20
C ARG A 7 -5.03 8.48 -1.07
N GLY A 8 -6.23 8.66 -0.53
CA GLY A 8 -7.29 9.37 -1.22
C GLY A 8 -6.95 10.86 -1.35
N ARG A 9 -7.16 11.39 -2.56
CA ARG A 9 -6.94 12.79 -2.92
C ARG A 9 -8.24 13.37 -3.43
N HIS A 10 -8.63 14.53 -2.92
CA HIS A 10 -9.79 15.28 -3.37
C HIS A 10 -9.53 15.92 -4.74
N ALA A 11 -10.61 16.31 -5.42
CA ALA A 11 -10.53 16.96 -6.74
C ALA A 11 -9.79 18.31 -6.70
N ASP A 12 -9.82 19.00 -5.55
CA ASP A 12 -9.05 20.25 -5.31
C ASP A 12 -7.55 20.01 -5.03
N GLY A 13 -7.13 18.74 -4.99
CA GLY A 13 -5.75 18.34 -4.78
C GLY A 13 -5.35 18.12 -3.33
N THR A 14 -6.23 18.40 -2.35
CA THR A 14 -6.00 18.12 -0.93
C THR A 14 -6.07 16.62 -0.63
N TRP A 15 -5.40 16.18 0.44
CA TRP A 15 -5.39 14.77 0.86
C TRP A 15 -6.37 14.53 2.00
N ILE A 16 -7.00 13.34 2.04
CA ILE A 16 -7.91 12.96 3.12
C ILE A 16 -7.16 12.86 4.45
N GLU A 17 -7.59 13.61 5.46
CA GLU A 17 -7.13 13.57 6.86
C GLU A 17 -8.29 13.25 7.82
N PRO A 18 -8.04 12.56 8.96
CA PRO A 18 -6.77 11.96 9.35
C PRO A 18 -6.41 10.76 8.46
N PHE A 19 -5.11 10.48 8.29
CA PHE A 19 -4.62 9.33 7.52
C PHE A 19 -4.00 8.24 8.40
N ASP A 20 -4.58 7.04 8.34
CA ASP A 20 -4.00 5.81 8.89
C ASP A 20 -3.94 4.74 7.78
N PRO A 21 -2.74 4.29 7.37
CA PRO A 21 -2.61 3.30 6.30
C PRO A 21 -3.09 1.89 6.70
N PHE A 22 -3.29 1.63 7.99
CA PHE A 22 -3.73 0.34 8.53
C PHE A 22 -5.24 0.29 8.80
N ALA A 23 -5.94 1.41 8.71
CA ALA A 23 -7.38 1.46 8.88
C ALA A 23 -8.13 1.23 7.56
N SER A 24 -9.36 0.73 7.66
CA SER A 24 -10.30 0.69 6.53
C SER A 24 -10.70 2.12 6.14
N THR A 25 -10.88 2.36 4.85
CA THR A 25 -11.22 3.68 4.32
C THR A 25 -12.18 3.56 3.14
N SER A 26 -13.01 4.59 2.92
CA SER A 26 -14.10 4.57 1.94
C SER A 26 -13.64 4.46 0.48
N PHE A 27 -12.38 4.80 0.19
CA PHE A 27 -11.81 4.75 -1.16
C PHE A 27 -11.04 3.46 -1.46
N ILE A 28 -10.98 2.50 -0.52
CA ILE A 28 -10.38 1.18 -0.70
C ILE A 28 -11.44 0.11 -0.52
N CYS A 29 -11.56 -0.83 -1.47
CA CYS A 29 -12.53 -1.92 -1.38
C CYS A 29 -11.98 -3.04 -0.48
N GLU A 30 -12.66 -3.30 0.64
CA GLU A 30 -12.42 -4.44 1.54
C GLU A 30 -10.95 -4.63 1.95
N GLY A 31 -10.24 -3.54 2.22
CA GLY A 31 -8.84 -3.59 2.62
C GLY A 31 -8.37 -2.27 3.22
N THR A 32 -7.06 -2.09 3.26
CA THR A 32 -6.44 -0.88 3.78
C THR A 32 -5.48 -0.30 2.74
N PRO A 33 -5.10 0.98 2.85
CA PRO A 33 -4.03 1.54 2.05
C PRO A 33 -2.73 0.72 2.08
N TYR A 34 -2.41 0.08 3.21
CA TYR A 34 -1.26 -0.82 3.34
C TYR A 34 -1.30 -1.96 2.32
N HIS A 35 -2.45 -2.63 2.17
CA HIS A 35 -2.66 -3.71 1.20
C HIS A 35 -2.61 -3.20 -0.25
N TYR A 36 -3.35 -2.13 -0.55
CA TYR A 36 -3.49 -1.64 -1.92
C TYR A 36 -2.26 -0.90 -2.44
N THR A 37 -1.33 -0.48 -1.57
CA THR A 37 -0.08 0.14 -2.03
C THR A 37 0.80 -0.84 -2.83
N TRP A 38 0.60 -2.14 -2.69
CA TRP A 38 1.31 -3.16 -3.48
C TRP A 38 0.76 -3.32 -4.90
N TYR A 39 -0.46 -2.85 -5.17
CA TYR A 39 -1.24 -3.19 -6.36
C TYR A 39 -0.88 -2.38 -7.60
N ALA A 40 0.31 -2.63 -8.15
CA ALA A 40 0.75 -2.14 -9.46
C ALA A 40 1.38 -3.28 -10.30
N PRO A 41 0.65 -4.38 -10.56
CA PRO A 41 1.20 -5.57 -11.21
C PRO A 41 1.76 -5.31 -12.62
N GLN A 42 1.25 -4.29 -13.30
CA GLN A 42 1.71 -3.89 -14.63
C GLN A 42 3.12 -3.24 -14.64
N ASP A 43 3.61 -2.72 -13.50
CA ASP A 43 4.93 -2.08 -13.40
C ASP A 43 5.53 -2.19 -11.98
N ILE A 44 5.91 -3.41 -11.60
CA ILE A 44 6.59 -3.66 -10.31
C ILE A 44 7.93 -2.93 -10.23
N ALA A 45 8.66 -2.79 -11.35
CA ALA A 45 9.92 -2.06 -11.36
C ALA A 45 9.71 -0.56 -11.04
N GLY A 46 8.65 0.05 -11.58
CA GLY A 46 8.22 1.40 -11.23
C GLY A 46 7.82 1.52 -9.76
N LEU A 47 7.05 0.56 -9.25
CA LEU A 47 6.69 0.51 -7.84
C LEU A 47 7.92 0.50 -6.92
N ILE A 48 8.90 -0.36 -7.20
CA ILE A 48 10.17 -0.43 -6.45
C ILE A 48 10.89 0.92 -6.49
N ARG A 49 10.97 1.57 -7.66
CA ARG A 49 11.58 2.91 -7.78
C ARG A 49 10.85 3.95 -6.92
N HIS A 50 9.52 3.96 -6.96
CA HIS A 50 8.70 4.91 -6.19
C HIS A 50 8.72 4.68 -4.67
N MET A 51 8.92 3.43 -4.23
CA MET A 51 9.11 3.08 -2.82
C MET A 51 10.51 3.43 -2.29
N GLY A 52 11.40 3.95 -3.13
CA GLY A 52 12.75 4.37 -2.75
C GLY A 52 13.82 3.28 -2.95
N GLY A 53 13.58 2.37 -3.89
CA GLY A 53 14.55 1.37 -4.34
C GLY A 53 14.37 -0.01 -3.72
N LYS A 54 15.19 -0.95 -4.18
CA LYS A 54 15.10 -2.38 -3.85
C LYS A 54 15.19 -2.66 -2.35
N GLU A 55 16.14 -2.03 -1.65
CA GLU A 55 16.35 -2.26 -0.21
C GLU A 55 15.14 -1.84 0.62
N ARG A 56 14.58 -0.66 0.34
CA ARG A 56 13.35 -0.19 1.00
C ARG A 56 12.15 -1.05 0.67
N PHE A 57 12.03 -1.51 -0.58
CA PHE A 57 10.96 -2.41 -0.99
C PHE A 57 11.00 -3.73 -0.23
N ILE A 58 12.18 -4.37 -0.14
CA ILE A 58 12.38 -5.62 0.61
C ILE A 58 12.07 -5.42 2.09
N ASN A 59 12.67 -4.40 2.73
CA ASN A 59 12.41 -4.15 4.15
C ASN A 59 10.92 -3.90 4.46
N ARG A 60 10.19 -3.27 3.53
CA ARG A 60 8.76 -3.05 3.69
C ARG A 60 7.95 -4.34 3.53
N LEU A 61 8.36 -5.25 2.64
CA LEU A 61 7.77 -6.59 2.56
C LEU A 61 8.06 -7.39 3.83
N ASP A 62 9.28 -7.34 4.36
CA ASP A 62 9.63 -8.00 5.63
C ASP A 62 8.71 -7.52 6.76
N ASN A 63 8.57 -6.20 6.93
CA ASN A 63 7.64 -5.62 7.91
C ASN A 63 6.17 -6.02 7.66
N PHE A 64 5.76 -6.17 6.39
CA PHE A 64 4.40 -6.57 6.02
C PHE A 64 4.10 -8.01 6.48
N PHE A 65 5.02 -8.94 6.25
CA PHE A 65 4.86 -10.34 6.65
C PHE A 65 5.10 -10.55 8.15
N GLU A 66 6.16 -9.97 8.72
CA GLU A 66 6.46 -10.06 10.16
C GLU A 66 5.37 -9.43 11.03
N GLY A 67 4.74 -8.35 10.54
CA GLY A 67 3.64 -7.67 11.21
C GLY A 67 2.28 -8.38 11.10
N ASN A 68 2.20 -9.56 10.47
CA ASN A 68 0.95 -10.29 10.20
C ASN A 68 -0.09 -9.47 9.43
N TYR A 69 0.34 -8.59 8.53
CA TYR A 69 -0.55 -7.80 7.68
C TYR A 69 -0.96 -8.54 6.40
N TYR A 70 -0.32 -9.67 6.09
CA TYR A 70 -0.74 -10.51 4.97
C TYR A 70 -2.08 -11.17 5.25
N TRP A 71 -3.08 -10.83 4.44
CA TRP A 71 -4.41 -11.41 4.54
C TRP A 71 -4.72 -12.24 3.29
N HIS A 72 -4.53 -13.56 3.41
CA HIS A 72 -4.82 -14.51 2.32
C HIS A 72 -6.31 -14.66 2.03
N GLY A 73 -7.18 -14.29 2.97
CA GLY A 73 -8.62 -14.44 2.86
C GLY A 73 -9.30 -13.47 1.90
N ASN A 74 -8.56 -12.54 1.29
CA ASN A 74 -9.08 -11.57 0.34
C ASN A 74 -8.13 -11.39 -0.86
N GLU A 75 -8.67 -11.09 -2.04
CA GLU A 75 -7.94 -11.08 -3.31
C GLU A 75 -6.78 -10.07 -3.42
N PRO A 76 -6.85 -8.84 -2.84
CA PRO A 76 -5.75 -7.89 -2.93
C PRO A 76 -4.43 -8.41 -2.32
N GLY A 77 -4.50 -9.39 -1.41
CA GLY A 77 -3.33 -10.00 -0.79
C GLY A 77 -2.62 -11.03 -1.66
N HIS A 78 -3.30 -11.67 -2.62
CA HIS A 78 -2.81 -12.90 -3.26
C HIS A 78 -1.51 -12.71 -4.04
N HIS A 79 -1.29 -11.54 -4.62
CA HIS A 79 -0.12 -11.25 -5.46
C HIS A 79 1.12 -10.74 -4.70
N ILE A 80 1.01 -10.56 -3.37
CA ILE A 80 2.08 -9.98 -2.54
C ILE A 80 3.11 -11.05 -2.12
N ALA A 81 2.70 -12.33 -2.10
CA ALA A 81 3.52 -13.47 -1.68
C ALA A 81 4.35 -14.08 -2.84
#